data_AF-A0A534S2K4-F1
#
_entry.id   AF-A0A534S2K4-F1
#
_cell.length_a   1.000
_cell.length_b   1.000
_cell.length_c   1.000
_cell.angle_alpha   90.00
_cell.angle_beta   90.00
_cell.angle_gamma   90.00
#
_symmetry.space_group_name_H-M   'P 1'
#
loop_
_entity.id
_entity.type
_entity.pdbx_description
1 polymer ?
#
loop_
_entity_poly.entity_id
_entity_poly.type
_entity_poly.pdbx_seq_one_letter_code
_entity_poly.pdbx_strand_id
1 'polypeptide(L)'
;MRLRHACLLIVALLLLPPKHARAIDKIVLGYSGVGSGEEVHHFAKEVGLFKKYGLDVEIVYIPGGSTVVQSMIAGDVQFGRGSATEVVTAHLAGFPSRR
;
A
#
# COMPACT_ATOMS: atom_id res chain seq x y z
N MET A 1 -38.85 22.60 30.01
CA MET A 1 -37.36 22.52 29.99
C MET A 1 -36.80 21.31 29.22
N ARG A 2 -37.46 20.14 29.17
CA ARG A 2 -36.96 18.93 28.47
C ARG A 2 -36.70 19.10 26.95
N LEU A 3 -37.50 19.92 26.26
CA LEU A 3 -37.40 20.12 24.80
C LEU A 3 -36.17 20.93 24.37
N ARG A 4 -35.72 21.91 25.17
CA ARG A 4 -34.50 22.69 24.90
C ARG A 4 -33.22 21.86 25.05
N HIS A 5 -33.21 20.91 25.97
CA HIS A 5 -32.07 20.02 26.20
C HIS A 5 -31.95 18.97 25.09
N ALA A 6 -33.08 18.49 24.56
CA ALA A 6 -33.11 17.61 23.38
C ALA A 6 -32.54 18.32 22.14
N CYS A 7 -32.88 19.59 21.93
CA CYS A 7 -32.38 20.36 20.80
C CYS A 7 -30.86 20.65 20.92
N LEU A 8 -30.38 20.97 22.13
CA LEU A 8 -28.96 21.16 22.41
C LEU A 8 -28.13 19.87 22.20
N LEU A 9 -28.68 18.71 22.57
CA LEU A 9 -28.02 17.42 22.35
C LEU A 9 -27.91 17.06 20.86
N ILE A 10 -28.92 17.38 20.04
CA ILE A 10 -28.89 17.13 18.60
C ILE A 10 -27.88 18.04 17.90
N VAL A 11 -27.83 19.32 18.27
CA VAL A 11 -26.84 20.27 17.72
C VAL A 11 -25.42 19.89 18.15
N ALA A 12 -25.23 19.44 19.40
CA ALA A 12 -23.93 18.95 19.87
C ALA A 12 -23.47 17.69 19.12
N LEU A 13 -24.39 16.79 18.75
CA LEU A 13 -24.08 15.59 17.99
C LEU A 13 -23.73 15.90 16.52
N LEU A 14 -24.34 16.94 15.93
CA LEU A 14 -24.02 17.41 14.58
C LEU A 14 -22.70 18.17 14.47
N LEU A 15 -22.15 18.65 15.60
CA LEU A 15 -20.88 19.38 15.63
C LEU A 15 -19.64 18.47 15.74
N LEU A 16 -19.79 17.14 15.81
CA LEU A 16 -18.63 16.26 15.82
C LEU A 16 -17.96 16.27 14.43
N PRO A 17 -16.65 16.58 14.35
CA PRO A 17 -15.93 16.51 13.09
C PRO A 17 -15.93 15.06 12.57
N PRO A 18 -16.10 14.85 11.25
CA PRO A 18 -15.98 13.52 10.68
C PRO A 18 -14.59 12.99 10.98
N LYS A 19 -14.53 11.87 11.70
CA LYS A 19 -13.29 11.10 11.83
C LYS A 19 -12.89 10.74 10.40
N HIS A 20 -11.83 11.35 9.89
CA HIS A 20 -11.26 10.97 8.60
C HIS A 20 -10.82 9.52 8.74
N ALA A 21 -11.65 8.60 8.27
CA ALA A 21 -11.22 7.25 8.00
C ALA A 21 -10.15 7.40 6.92
N ARG A 22 -8.89 7.17 7.30
CA ARG A 22 -7.79 7.13 6.35
C ARG A 22 -8.15 6.02 5.36
N ALA A 23 -8.46 6.39 4.13
CA ALA A 23 -8.67 5.43 3.07
C ALA A 23 -7.43 4.53 3.06
N ILE A 24 -7.65 3.23 3.16
CA ILE A 24 -6.55 2.29 3.04
C ILE A 24 -6.26 2.20 1.55
N ASP A 25 -5.18 2.85 1.14
CA ASP A 25 -4.70 2.77 -0.23
C ASP A 25 -4.26 1.33 -0.49
N LYS A 26 -4.84 0.72 -1.52
CA LYS A 26 -4.45 -0.62 -1.98
C LYS A 26 -3.12 -0.49 -2.71
N ILE A 27 -2.11 -1.20 -2.23
CA ILE A 27 -0.75 -1.19 -2.75
C ILE A 27 -0.41 -2.58 -3.26
N VAL A 28 0.01 -2.68 -4.51
CA VAL A 28 0.53 -3.89 -5.12
C VAL A 28 2.05 -3.88 -5.04
N LEU A 29 2.60 -4.91 -4.40
CA LEU A 29 4.02 -5.22 -4.34
C LEU A 29 4.30 -6.39 -5.28
N GLY A 30 4.95 -6.10 -6.40
CA GLY A 30 5.37 -7.09 -7.39
C GLY A 30 6.77 -7.61 -7.09
N TYR A 31 7.01 -8.92 -7.23
CA TYR A 31 8.35 -9.48 -7.09
C TYR A 31 8.67 -10.51 -8.18
N SER A 32 9.93 -10.55 -8.64
CA SER A 32 10.37 -11.44 -9.73
C SER A 32 11.32 -12.57 -9.30
N GLY A 33 11.86 -12.50 -8.08
CA GLY A 33 12.78 -13.49 -7.54
C GLY A 33 12.07 -14.69 -6.91
N VAL A 34 12.77 -15.82 -6.84
CA VAL A 34 12.39 -16.99 -6.04
C VAL A 34 13.55 -17.27 -5.07
N GLY A 35 13.28 -17.16 -3.76
CA GLY A 35 14.28 -17.32 -2.70
C GLY A 35 13.74 -16.90 -1.32
N SER A 36 14.51 -17.17 -0.26
CA SER A 36 14.08 -16.99 1.14
C SER A 36 13.74 -15.56 1.55
N GLY A 37 14.21 -14.55 0.81
CA GLY A 37 13.88 -13.15 1.09
C GLY A 37 12.46 -12.73 0.65
N GLU A 38 11.78 -13.51 -0.20
CA GLU A 38 10.42 -13.17 -0.68
C GLU A 38 9.37 -13.39 0.41
N GLU A 39 9.56 -14.45 1.20
CA GLU A 39 8.68 -14.83 2.31
C GLU A 39 8.54 -13.71 3.35
N VAL A 40 9.53 -12.82 3.49
CA VAL A 40 9.48 -11.69 4.43
C VAL A 40 8.28 -10.79 4.18
N HIS A 41 7.90 -10.56 2.92
CA HIS A 41 6.73 -9.73 2.57
C HIS A 41 5.44 -10.45 2.96
N HIS A 42 5.35 -11.74 2.65
CA HIS A 42 4.20 -12.58 3.00
C HIS A 42 4.04 -12.67 4.52
N PHE A 43 5.13 -12.92 5.24
CA PHE A 43 5.17 -12.93 6.69
C PHE A 43 4.74 -11.58 7.28
N ALA A 44 5.24 -10.46 6.75
CA ALA A 44 4.83 -9.12 7.19
C ALA A 44 3.31 -8.88 7.00
N LYS A 45 2.72 -9.45 5.95
CA LYS A 45 1.27 -9.43 5.73
C LYS A 45 0.53 -10.32 6.72
N GLU A 46 1.02 -11.53 6.97
CA GLU A 46 0.44 -12.50 7.90
C GLU A 46 0.41 -11.98 9.33
N VAL A 47 1.50 -11.36 9.80
CA VAL A 47 1.56 -10.75 11.14
C VAL A 47 0.81 -9.41 11.22
N GLY A 48 0.16 -8.98 10.14
CA GLY A 48 -0.66 -7.77 10.11
C GLY A 48 0.16 -6.47 10.16
N LEU A 49 1.45 -6.49 9.82
CA LEU A 49 2.32 -5.32 9.90
C LEU A 49 1.84 -4.21 8.96
N PHE A 50 1.46 -4.55 7.73
CA PHE A 50 0.90 -3.58 6.77
C PHE A 50 -0.41 -2.98 7.28
N LYS A 51 -1.31 -3.81 7.82
CA LYS A 51 -2.59 -3.37 8.39
C LYS A 51 -2.40 -2.45 9.59
N LYS A 52 -1.39 -2.71 10.45
CA LYS A 52 -1.04 -1.85 11.59
C LYS A 52 -0.69 -0.42 11.15
N TYR A 53 -0.12 -0.25 9.96
CA TYR A 53 0.20 1.06 9.39
C TYR A 53 -0.86 1.60 8.42
N GLY A 54 -2.02 0.93 8.30
CA GLY A 54 -3.11 1.36 7.43
C GLY A 54 -2.85 1.14 5.94
N LEU A 55 -2.04 0.14 5.59
CA LEU A 55 -1.74 -0.24 4.21
C LEU A 55 -2.44 -1.57 3.89
N ASP A 56 -3.13 -1.65 2.73
CA ASP A 56 -3.63 -2.90 2.18
C ASP A 56 -2.69 -3.36 1.08
N VAL A 57 -1.75 -4.23 1.43
CA VAL A 57 -0.71 -4.70 0.52
C VAL A 57 -1.12 -6.01 -0.12
N GLU A 58 -1.22 -6.02 -1.44
CA GLU A 58 -1.30 -7.20 -2.28
C GLU A 58 0.11 -7.57 -2.76
N ILE A 59 0.54 -8.81 -2.50
CA ILE A 59 1.88 -9.28 -2.86
C ILE A 59 1.69 -10.23 -4.04
N VAL A 60 2.30 -9.91 -5.18
CA VAL A 60 2.09 -10.61 -6.44
C VAL A 60 3.43 -11.06 -7.01
N TYR A 61 3.54 -12.35 -7.32
CA TYR A 61 4.67 -12.86 -8.07
C TYR A 61 4.51 -12.51 -9.55
N ILE A 62 5.53 -11.87 -10.13
CA ILE A 62 5.59 -11.49 -11.53
C ILE A 62 6.86 -12.09 -12.12
N PRO A 63 6.77 -13.15 -12.93
CA PRO A 63 7.95 -13.79 -13.49
C PRO A 63 8.74 -12.84 -14.40
N GLY A 64 10.00 -12.62 -14.04
CA GLY A 64 10.93 -11.74 -14.76
C GLY A 64 10.82 -10.26 -14.35
N GLY A 65 11.95 -9.67 -13.93
CA GLY A 65 11.95 -8.29 -13.44
C GLY A 65 11.73 -7.24 -14.52
N SER A 66 11.97 -7.53 -15.80
CA SER A 66 11.55 -6.63 -16.89
C SER A 66 10.04 -6.41 -16.85
N THR A 67 9.25 -7.47 -16.62
CA THR A 67 7.80 -7.39 -16.47
C THR A 67 7.42 -6.59 -15.22
N VAL A 68 8.11 -6.79 -14.10
CA VAL A 68 7.91 -5.96 -12.88
C VAL A 68 8.10 -4.48 -13.19
N VAL A 69 9.19 -4.13 -13.88
CA VAL A 69 9.48 -2.74 -14.27
C VAL A 69 8.39 -2.19 -15.19
N GLN A 70 7.92 -2.96 -16.17
CA GLN A 70 6.83 -2.51 -17.06
C GLN A 70 5.53 -2.29 -16.28
N SER A 71 5.18 -3.18 -15.35
CA SER A 71 4.01 -2.99 -14.48
C SER A 71 4.15 -1.77 -13.56
N MET A 72 5.36 -1.44 -13.13
CA MET A 72 5.62 -0.21 -12.37
C MET A 72 5.45 1.04 -13.23
N ILE A 73 5.95 1.01 -14.48
CA ILE A 73 5.77 2.11 -15.45
C ILE A 73 4.28 2.30 -15.79
N ALA A 74 3.52 1.20 -15.94
CA ALA A 74 2.09 1.23 -16.21
C ALA A 74 1.26 1.71 -15.01
N GLY A 75 1.82 1.68 -13.80
CA GLY A 75 1.13 2.05 -12.56
C GLY A 75 0.36 0.90 -11.90
N ASP A 76 0.38 -0.29 -12.48
CA ASP A 76 -0.26 -1.50 -11.95
C ASP A 76 0.39 -1.96 -10.64
N VAL A 77 1.70 -1.76 -10.51
CA VAL A 77 2.51 -2.12 -9.34
C VAL A 77 3.19 -0.87 -8.78
N GLN A 78 3.02 -0.60 -7.49
CA GLN A 78 3.61 0.58 -6.86
C GLN A 78 5.01 0.31 -6.33
N PHE A 79 5.30 -0.93 -5.92
CA PHE A 79 6.62 -1.35 -5.45
C PHE A 79 7.07 -2.64 -6.13
N GLY A 80 8.28 -2.63 -6.67
CA GLY A 80 8.91 -3.79 -7.28
C GLY A 80 10.07 -4.28 -6.45
N ARG A 81 10.17 -5.60 -6.24
CA ARG A 81 11.34 -6.25 -5.68
C ARG A 81 11.95 -7.23 -6.69
N GLY A 82 13.23 -7.07 -6.94
CA GLY A 82 13.99 -7.93 -7.84
C GLY A 82 15.48 -7.95 -7.46
N SER A 83 16.25 -8.70 -8.22
CA SER A 83 17.70 -8.68 -8.25
C SER A 83 18.26 -7.27 -8.54
N ALA A 84 19.52 -7.05 -8.14
CA ALA A 84 20.21 -5.78 -8.41
C ALA A 84 20.24 -5.42 -9.90
N THR A 85 20.40 -6.42 -10.78
CA THR A 85 20.40 -6.23 -12.23
C THR A 85 19.07 -5.69 -12.74
N GLU A 86 17.95 -6.17 -12.18
CA GLU A 86 16.61 -5.71 -12.56
C GLU A 86 16.38 -4.26 -12.11
N VAL A 87 16.87 -3.88 -10.92
CA VAL A 87 16.82 -2.48 -10.43
C VAL A 87 17.64 -1.55 -11.31
N VAL A 88 18.85 -1.96 -11.73
CA VAL A 88 19.68 -1.16 -12.66
C VAL A 88 18.96 -1.02 -14.00
N THR A 89 18.37 -2.11 -14.50
CA THR A 89 17.61 -2.09 -15.76
C THR A 89 16.39 -1.19 -15.66
N ALA A 90 15.68 -1.19 -14.53
CA ALA A 90 14.56 -0.30 -14.23
C ALA A 90 14.98 1.18 -14.30
N HIS A 91 16.10 1.51 -13.66
CA HIS A 91 16.65 2.85 -13.67
C HIS A 91 17.01 3.31 -15.07
N LEU A 92 17.65 2.46 -15.86
CA LEU A 92 17.98 2.74 -17.26
C LEU A 92 16.74 2.88 -18.14
N ALA A 93 15.63 2.19 -17.81
CA ALA A 93 14.35 2.31 -18.49
C ALA A 93 13.53 3.56 -18.10
N GLY A 94 14.10 4.46 -17.28
CA GLY A 94 13.45 5.70 -16.87
C GLY A 94 12.59 5.58 -15.62
N PHE A 95 12.67 4.47 -14.88
CA PHE A 95 12.01 4.30 -13.58
C PHE A 95 13.03 4.55 -12.45
N PRO A 96 13.13 5.77 -11.89
CA PRO A 96 14.13 6.08 -10.88
C PRO A 96 13.86 5.29 -9.61
N SER A 97 14.88 4.60 -9.10
CA SER A 97 14.88 4.11 -7.72
C SER A 97 14.86 5.30 -6.77
N ARG A 98 13.73 5.55 -6.10
CA ARG A 98 13.69 6.52 -5.00
C ARG A 98 14.61 6.00 -3.89
N ARG A 99 15.59 6.83 -3.50
CA ARG A 99 16.44 6.60 -2.32
C ARG A 99 15.65 6.78 -1.03
#